data_AF-A0AAW0MVU7-F1
#
_entry.id   AF-A0AAW0MVU7-F1
#
_cell.length_a   1.000
_cell.length_b   1.000
_cell.length_c   1.000
_cell.angle_alpha   90.00
_cell.angle_beta   90.00
_cell.angle_gamma   90.00
#
_symmetry.space_group_name_H-M   'P 1'
#
loop_
_entity.id
_entity.type
_entity.pdbx_description
1 polymer ?
#
loop_
_entity_poly.entity_id
_entity_poly.type
_entity_poly.pdbx_seq_one_letter_code
_entity_poly.pdbx_strand_id
1 'polypeptide(L)'
;MNMVTKWITDFQAANTVPDEDVVFDILCGDLNFDNCSPDDVLEQNHSLFEMYIDPCRAGPGKEKSWVIGTLLEQPTLYEEDVKSPDSLQRTLGDEKLRKQYISPPIPAAGEPLVYPENDQPWIGRRIDYILYRQTSLSKPYTAELEEVHFITHLAGLTDHIPVSVTLGVRKDSEDTENKNHERN
;
A
#
# COMPACT_ATOMS: atom_id res chain seq x y z
N MET A 1 6.29 8.61 16.81
CA MET A 1 4.90 8.97 16.48
C MET A 1 4.11 7.67 16.42
N ASN A 2 3.92 7.00 17.57
CA ASN A 2 3.59 5.55 17.60
C ASN A 2 2.17 5.29 18.14
N MET A 3 1.29 6.29 18.06
CA MET A 3 -0.06 6.18 18.65
C MET A 3 -0.90 5.12 17.94
N VAL A 4 -0.80 5.04 16.60
CA VAL A 4 -1.53 4.03 15.82
C VAL A 4 -1.18 2.61 16.23
N THR A 5 0.11 2.30 16.43
CA THR A 5 0.55 0.96 16.82
C THR A 5 0.15 0.63 18.25
N LYS A 6 0.16 1.64 19.15
CA LYS A 6 -0.39 1.51 20.49
C LYS A 6 -1.90 1.22 20.46
N TRP A 7 -2.68 1.97 19.70
CA TRP A 7 -4.13 1.78 19.62
C TRP A 7 -4.52 0.46 19.00
N ILE A 8 -3.80 0.00 17.98
CA ILE A 8 -3.98 -1.36 17.42
C ILE A 8 -3.77 -2.41 18.51
N THR A 9 -2.68 -2.31 19.27
CA THR A 9 -2.37 -3.26 20.36
C THR A 9 -3.43 -3.22 21.45
N ASP A 10 -3.84 -2.02 21.89
CA ASP A 10 -4.87 -1.84 22.92
C ASP A 10 -6.23 -2.38 22.43
N PHE A 11 -6.58 -2.15 21.16
CA PHE A 11 -7.82 -2.64 20.55
C PHE A 11 -7.83 -4.18 20.48
N GLN A 12 -6.76 -4.80 20.00
CA GLN A 12 -6.64 -6.25 19.95
C GLN A 12 -6.76 -6.84 21.37
N ALA A 13 -5.99 -6.33 22.33
CA ALA A 13 -6.04 -6.80 23.71
C ALA A 13 -7.43 -6.67 24.37
N ALA A 14 -8.19 -5.64 24.03
CA ALA A 14 -9.53 -5.40 24.58
C ALA A 14 -10.63 -6.25 23.92
N ASN A 15 -10.41 -6.74 22.70
CA ASN A 15 -11.44 -7.43 21.91
C ASN A 15 -11.13 -8.90 21.62
N THR A 16 -9.95 -9.41 21.99
CA THR A 16 -9.63 -10.82 21.79
C THR A 16 -10.57 -11.73 22.58
N VAL A 17 -11.18 -12.68 21.87
CA VAL A 17 -12.06 -13.71 22.45
C VAL A 17 -11.34 -15.06 22.46
N PRO A 18 -11.49 -15.89 23.52
CA PRO A 18 -10.97 -17.26 23.50
C PRO A 18 -11.49 -18.06 22.31
N ASP A 19 -10.63 -18.90 21.73
CA ASP A 19 -10.93 -19.80 20.61
C ASP A 19 -11.31 -19.11 19.28
N GLU A 20 -10.98 -17.82 19.10
CA GLU A 20 -11.12 -17.14 17.81
C GLU A 20 -9.92 -17.34 16.89
N ASP A 21 -10.19 -17.45 15.58
CA ASP A 21 -9.18 -17.49 14.54
C ASP A 21 -9.04 -16.12 13.87
N VAL A 22 -7.88 -15.47 14.03
CA VAL A 22 -7.54 -14.25 13.31
C VAL A 22 -7.06 -14.62 11.90
N VAL A 23 -7.86 -14.29 10.89
CA VAL A 23 -7.59 -14.65 9.49
C VAL A 23 -7.12 -13.48 8.62
N PHE A 24 -7.27 -12.24 9.10
CA PHE A 24 -6.64 -11.05 8.53
C PHE A 24 -6.41 -9.98 9.60
N ASP A 25 -5.45 -9.09 9.37
CA ASP A 25 -5.19 -7.88 10.14
C ASP A 25 -4.72 -6.82 9.14
N ILE A 26 -5.55 -5.79 8.93
CA ILE A 26 -5.39 -4.79 7.88
C ILE A 26 -5.40 -3.40 8.50
N LEU A 27 -4.45 -2.56 8.10
CA LEU A 27 -4.42 -1.13 8.37
C LEU A 27 -4.46 -0.38 7.04
N CYS A 28 -5.42 0.50 6.86
CA CYS A 28 -5.53 1.31 5.64
C CYS A 28 -5.98 2.74 5.91
N GLY A 29 -5.68 3.62 4.96
CA GLY A 29 -6.13 5.01 4.97
C GLY A 29 -5.16 5.96 4.27
N ASP A 30 -5.54 7.22 4.22
CA ASP A 30 -4.66 8.32 3.85
C ASP A 30 -3.71 8.63 5.02
N LEU A 31 -2.43 8.33 4.82
CA LEU A 31 -1.38 8.60 5.82
C LEU A 31 -0.67 9.95 5.59
N ASN A 32 -1.01 10.68 4.52
CA ASN A 32 -0.48 12.00 4.16
C ASN A 32 1.04 12.11 3.91
N PHE A 33 1.78 11.00 3.95
CA PHE A 33 3.19 10.92 3.56
C PHE A 33 3.36 9.91 2.43
N ASP A 34 4.32 10.12 1.54
CA ASP A 34 4.62 9.20 0.46
C ASP A 34 5.95 8.44 0.70
N ASN A 35 6.18 7.40 -0.10
CA ASN A 35 7.35 6.55 0.00
C ASN A 35 8.43 6.88 -1.05
N CYS A 36 8.55 8.15 -1.45
CA CYS A 36 9.55 8.59 -2.43
C CYS A 36 10.12 10.01 -2.22
N SER A 37 9.44 10.84 -1.43
CA SER A 37 9.81 12.22 -1.12
C SER A 37 10.91 12.26 -0.06
N PRO A 38 11.98 13.06 -0.26
CA PRO A 38 12.97 13.30 0.78
C PRO A 38 12.39 13.89 2.08
N ASP A 39 11.30 14.67 1.99
CA ASP A 39 10.67 15.30 3.17
C ASP A 39 10.00 14.27 4.11
N ASP A 40 9.55 13.14 3.57
CA ASP A 40 8.82 12.09 4.29
C ASP A 40 9.73 10.97 4.85
N VAL A 41 11.05 11.21 4.93
CA VAL A 41 12.04 10.17 5.27
C VAL A 41 11.84 9.56 6.66
N LEU A 42 11.29 10.31 7.62
CA LEU A 42 11.07 9.81 8.98
C LEU A 42 9.91 8.81 9.01
N GLU A 43 8.82 9.13 8.34
CA GLU A 43 7.62 8.32 8.17
C GLU A 43 7.94 7.07 7.35
N GLN A 44 8.72 7.22 6.28
CA GLN A 44 9.22 6.12 5.47
C GLN A 44 10.00 5.09 6.30
N ASN A 45 10.70 5.50 7.36
CA ASN A 45 11.47 4.62 8.24
C ASN A 45 10.71 4.23 9.53
N HIS A 46 9.42 4.52 9.60
CA HIS A 46 8.62 4.21 10.79
C HIS A 46 8.48 2.69 10.99
N SER A 47 8.56 2.24 12.25
CA SER A 47 8.51 0.81 12.61
C SER A 47 7.17 0.12 12.31
N LEU A 48 6.14 0.89 11.94
CA LEU A 48 4.89 0.35 11.42
C LEU A 48 5.14 -0.63 10.26
N PHE A 49 6.09 -0.32 9.38
CA PHE A 49 6.45 -1.15 8.22
C PHE A 49 7.27 -2.40 8.57
N GLU A 50 7.70 -2.55 9.82
CA GLU A 50 8.27 -3.81 10.33
C GLU A 50 7.17 -4.78 10.79
N MET A 51 6.00 -4.25 11.15
CA MET A 51 4.85 -5.03 11.62
C MET A 51 3.84 -5.30 10.52
N TYR A 52 3.58 -4.31 9.67
CA TYR A 52 2.63 -4.37 8.57
C TYR A 52 3.38 -4.31 7.23
N ILE A 53 3.01 -5.23 6.35
CA ILE A 53 3.55 -5.35 5.00
C ILE A 53 2.79 -4.40 4.09
N ASP A 54 3.51 -3.53 3.40
CA ASP A 54 2.99 -2.72 2.29
C ASP A 54 3.22 -3.47 0.95
N PRO A 55 2.17 -3.89 0.24
CA PRO A 55 2.28 -4.56 -1.06
C PRO A 55 3.04 -3.77 -2.13
N CYS A 56 2.99 -2.44 -2.08
CA CYS A 56 3.55 -1.53 -3.08
C CYS A 56 5.02 -1.19 -2.80
N ARG A 57 5.49 -1.42 -1.57
CA ARG A 57 6.81 -1.00 -1.10
C ARG A 57 7.90 -2.01 -1.44
N ALA A 58 9.04 -1.51 -1.95
CA ALA A 58 10.29 -2.27 -2.06
C ALA A 58 11.23 -2.01 -0.87
N GLY A 59 11.14 -0.82 -0.26
CA GLY A 59 11.88 -0.40 0.92
C GLY A 59 11.54 1.03 1.34
N PRO A 60 12.18 1.58 2.38
CA PRO A 60 12.04 2.99 2.74
C PRO A 60 12.46 3.89 1.57
N GLY A 61 11.59 4.80 1.15
CA GLY A 61 11.84 5.71 0.02
C GLY A 61 11.87 5.03 -1.35
N LYS A 62 11.45 3.75 -1.43
CA LYS A 62 11.52 2.93 -2.65
C LYS A 62 10.25 2.13 -2.85
N GLU A 63 9.52 2.48 -3.90
CA GLU A 63 8.36 1.75 -4.37
C GLU A 63 8.74 0.64 -5.35
N LYS A 64 7.83 -0.32 -5.55
CA LYS A 64 7.94 -1.26 -6.67
C LYS A 64 7.68 -0.55 -8.00
N SER A 65 8.28 -1.04 -9.07
CA SER A 65 8.28 -0.36 -10.38
C SER A 65 6.91 -0.20 -11.05
N TRP A 66 5.89 -0.95 -10.62
CA TRP A 66 4.53 -0.89 -11.14
C TRP A 66 3.62 0.08 -10.38
N VAL A 67 4.09 0.64 -9.27
CA VAL A 67 3.32 1.54 -8.41
C VAL A 67 3.15 2.90 -9.09
N ILE A 68 2.02 3.54 -8.80
CA ILE A 68 1.72 4.92 -9.18
C ILE A 68 1.29 5.70 -7.93
N GLY A 69 1.45 7.02 -7.97
CA GLY A 69 0.93 7.92 -6.93
C GLY A 69 -0.59 7.88 -6.86
N THR A 70 -1.13 8.22 -5.70
CA THR A 70 -2.58 8.20 -5.42
C THR A 70 -3.16 9.60 -5.24
N LEU A 71 -2.32 10.64 -5.12
CA LEU A 71 -2.77 12.02 -5.05
C LEU A 71 -2.71 12.67 -6.44
N LEU A 72 -3.87 13.15 -6.92
CA LEU A 72 -3.99 13.94 -8.13
C LEU A 72 -3.59 15.39 -7.86
N GLU A 73 -3.01 16.05 -8.87
CA GLU A 73 -2.68 17.47 -8.82
C GLU A 73 -3.97 18.31 -8.86
N GLN A 74 -4.40 18.81 -7.70
CA GLN A 74 -5.72 19.44 -7.49
C GLN A 74 -6.14 20.50 -8.54
N PRO A 75 -5.24 21.38 -9.03
CA PRO A 75 -5.59 22.34 -10.09
C PRO A 75 -6.09 21.71 -11.40
N THR A 76 -5.79 20.43 -11.64
CA THR A 76 -6.01 19.74 -12.92
C THR A 76 -7.22 18.80 -12.92
N LEU A 77 -7.92 18.62 -11.78
CA LEU A 77 -8.94 17.58 -11.57
C LEU A 77 -10.08 17.52 -12.60
N TYR A 78 -10.35 18.64 -13.27
CA TYR A 78 -11.45 18.79 -14.22
C TYR A 78 -10.99 18.84 -15.69
N GLU A 79 -9.71 18.63 -15.95
CA GLU A 79 -9.17 18.54 -17.30
C GLU A 79 -9.63 17.24 -18.00
N GLU A 80 -9.72 17.28 -19.33
CA GLU A 80 -10.24 16.17 -20.14
C GLU A 80 -9.55 14.83 -19.83
N ASP A 81 -8.23 14.89 -19.61
CA ASP A 81 -7.38 13.73 -19.40
C ASP A 81 -7.59 13.04 -18.04
N VAL A 82 -8.27 13.68 -17.08
CA VAL A 82 -8.46 13.13 -15.72
C VAL A 82 -9.89 13.17 -15.19
N LYS A 83 -10.79 13.90 -15.84
CA LYS A 83 -12.16 14.11 -15.33
C LYS A 83 -13.11 12.92 -15.47
N SER A 84 -12.72 11.84 -16.17
CA SER A 84 -13.55 10.65 -16.36
C SER A 84 -12.79 9.37 -16.06
N PRO A 85 -13.47 8.27 -15.64
CA PRO A 85 -12.78 7.03 -15.29
C PRO A 85 -11.88 6.48 -16.41
N ASP A 86 -12.37 6.53 -17.66
CA ASP A 86 -11.65 6.07 -18.84
C ASP A 86 -10.46 6.99 -19.20
N SER A 87 -10.63 8.31 -19.10
CA SER A 87 -9.53 9.24 -19.39
C SER A 87 -8.44 9.12 -18.33
N LEU A 88 -8.82 9.10 -17.05
CA LEU A 88 -7.87 8.89 -15.96
C LEU A 88 -7.15 7.55 -16.09
N GLN A 89 -7.83 6.45 -16.45
CA GLN A 89 -7.17 5.16 -16.66
C GLN A 89 -6.08 5.22 -17.74
N ARG A 90 -6.36 5.88 -18.87
CA ARG A 90 -5.37 6.09 -19.93
C ARG A 90 -4.19 6.94 -19.45
N THR A 91 -4.49 8.02 -18.72
CA THR A 91 -3.49 8.93 -18.11
C THR A 91 -2.56 8.19 -17.15
N LEU A 92 -3.11 7.36 -16.26
CA LEU A 92 -2.30 6.58 -15.31
C LEU A 92 -1.41 5.54 -16.01
N GLY A 93 -1.80 5.07 -17.19
CA GLY A 93 -1.01 4.16 -18.02
C GLY A 93 0.23 4.79 -18.70
N ASP A 94 0.31 6.12 -18.80
CA ASP A 94 1.39 6.84 -19.48
C ASP A 94 2.21 7.68 -18.48
N GLU A 95 3.51 7.43 -18.37
CA GLU A 95 4.38 8.14 -17.42
C GLU A 95 4.43 9.66 -17.67
N LYS A 96 4.39 10.12 -18.92
CA LYS A 96 4.44 11.55 -19.24
C LYS A 96 3.16 12.25 -18.77
N LEU A 97 2.02 11.58 -18.91
CA LEU A 97 0.75 12.09 -18.41
C LEU A 97 0.70 12.00 -16.88
N ARG A 98 1.18 10.92 -16.27
CA ARG A 98 1.30 10.86 -14.80
C ARG A 98 2.09 12.04 -14.23
N LYS A 99 3.20 12.44 -14.85
CA LYS A 99 4.00 13.62 -14.43
C LYS A 99 3.24 14.95 -14.46
N GLN A 100 2.15 15.03 -15.24
CA GLN A 100 1.33 16.24 -15.34
C GLN A 100 0.18 16.24 -14.32
N TYR A 101 -0.33 15.06 -13.97
CA TYR A 101 -1.61 14.92 -13.29
C TYR A 101 -1.55 14.28 -11.90
N ILE A 102 -0.47 13.57 -11.57
CA ILE A 102 -0.20 13.08 -10.22
C ILE A 102 0.68 14.10 -9.51
N SER A 103 0.37 14.38 -8.24
CA SER A 103 1.19 15.30 -7.45
C SER A 103 2.64 14.81 -7.34
N PRO A 104 3.63 15.69 -7.57
CA PRO A 104 5.04 15.32 -7.56
C PRO A 104 5.56 15.16 -6.13
N PRO A 105 6.68 14.43 -5.93
CA PRO A 105 7.32 14.33 -4.62
C PRO A 105 7.73 15.69 -4.05
N ILE A 106 7.86 15.76 -2.73
CA ILE A 106 8.17 16.97 -1.97
C ILE A 106 9.68 17.00 -1.66
N PRO A 107 10.41 18.07 -2.06
CA PRO A 107 11.81 18.25 -1.67
C PRO A 107 11.95 18.45 -0.16
N ALA A 108 13.07 18.01 0.40
CA ALA A 108 13.47 18.44 1.73
C ALA A 108 13.70 19.96 1.77
N ALA A 109 13.43 20.58 2.91
CA ALA A 109 13.55 22.03 3.07
C ALA A 109 14.93 22.58 2.66
N GLY A 110 14.94 23.44 1.64
CA GLY A 110 16.15 24.11 1.14
C GLY A 110 16.99 23.30 0.14
N GLU A 111 16.56 22.09 -0.21
CA GLU A 111 17.27 21.21 -1.14
C GLU A 111 16.52 21.07 -2.47
N PRO A 112 17.22 20.99 -3.63
CA PRO A 112 16.58 20.69 -4.90
C PRO A 112 16.07 19.24 -4.94
N LEU A 113 14.90 19.02 -5.54
CA LEU A 113 14.39 17.67 -5.78
C LEU A 113 15.08 17.06 -7.01
N VAL A 114 15.88 16.01 -6.80
CA VAL A 114 16.36 15.12 -7.88
C VAL A 114 15.50 13.87 -7.84
N TYR A 115 14.45 13.83 -8.66
CA TYR A 115 13.52 12.71 -8.71
C TYR A 115 13.00 12.45 -10.14
N PRO A 116 12.87 11.17 -10.54
CA PRO A 116 13.38 9.98 -9.86
C PRO A 116 14.91 9.93 -9.94
N GLU A 117 15.55 9.01 -9.21
CA GLU A 117 16.95 8.67 -9.48
C GLU A 117 17.10 8.21 -10.95
N ASN A 118 18.30 8.33 -11.52
CA ASN A 118 18.54 7.87 -12.89
C ASN A 118 18.10 6.41 -13.06
N ASP A 119 17.43 6.12 -14.17
CA ASP A 119 16.89 4.80 -14.54
C ASP A 119 15.78 4.25 -13.61
N GLN A 120 15.22 5.07 -12.71
CA GLN A 120 14.04 4.73 -11.92
C GLN A 120 12.75 5.31 -12.54
N PRO A 121 11.60 4.61 -12.43
CA PRO A 121 10.33 5.12 -12.94
C PRO A 121 9.86 6.32 -12.13
N TRP A 122 9.17 7.26 -12.78
CA TRP A 122 8.46 8.32 -12.06
C TRP A 122 7.11 7.80 -11.58
N ILE A 123 6.86 7.90 -10.27
CA ILE A 123 5.70 7.31 -9.59
C ILE A 123 4.70 8.38 -9.17
N GLY A 124 5.22 9.45 -8.54
CA GLY A 124 4.40 10.48 -7.90
C GLY A 124 3.99 10.08 -6.47
N ARG A 125 3.26 10.95 -5.78
CA ARG A 125 2.96 10.76 -4.35
C ARG A 125 1.87 9.71 -4.12
N ARG A 126 2.25 8.55 -3.57
CA ARG A 126 1.31 7.56 -3.02
C ARG A 126 1.17 7.78 -1.52
N ILE A 127 0.05 8.33 -1.11
CA ILE A 127 -0.24 8.66 0.30
C ILE A 127 -1.37 7.81 0.89
N ASP A 128 -2.08 7.06 0.04
CA ASP A 128 -3.12 6.12 0.44
C ASP A 128 -2.52 4.71 0.54
N TYR A 129 -2.63 4.10 1.71
CA TYR A 129 -2.01 2.81 2.03
C TYR A 129 -3.06 1.76 2.36
N ILE A 130 -2.79 0.52 1.95
CA ILE A 130 -3.43 -0.69 2.48
C ILE A 130 -2.31 -1.64 2.87
N LEU A 131 -2.19 -1.91 4.16
CA LEU A 131 -1.13 -2.70 4.77
C LEU A 131 -1.74 -3.94 5.44
N TYR A 132 -1.01 -5.06 5.46
CA TYR A 132 -1.48 -6.29 6.11
C TYR A 132 -0.42 -6.90 7.02
N ARG A 133 -0.85 -7.57 8.11
CA ARG A 133 0.06 -8.13 9.11
C ARG A 133 -0.05 -9.65 9.21
N GLN A 134 0.88 -10.33 8.55
CA GLN A 134 1.00 -11.79 8.56
C GLN A 134 1.26 -12.38 9.95
N THR A 135 2.00 -11.67 10.81
CA THR A 135 2.43 -12.17 12.13
C THR A 135 1.32 -12.23 13.18
N SER A 136 0.18 -11.60 12.91
CA SER A 136 -0.98 -11.59 13.83
C SER A 136 -1.97 -12.73 13.58
N LEU A 137 -1.83 -13.43 12.45
CA LEU A 137 -2.78 -14.46 12.05
C LEU A 137 -2.68 -15.68 12.96
N SER A 138 -3.83 -16.26 13.32
CA SER A 138 -3.89 -17.52 14.02
C SER A 138 -3.25 -18.61 13.16
N LYS A 139 -2.51 -19.54 13.77
CA LYS A 139 -2.08 -20.73 13.04
C LYS A 139 -3.29 -21.65 12.80
N PRO A 140 -3.42 -22.28 11.62
CA PRO A 140 -2.42 -22.39 10.56
C PRO A 140 -2.70 -21.46 9.36
N TYR A 141 -3.22 -20.25 9.56
CA TYR A 141 -3.59 -19.37 8.45
C TYR A 141 -2.42 -18.56 7.91
N THR A 142 -2.38 -18.43 6.58
CA THR A 142 -1.46 -17.60 5.83
C THR A 142 -2.22 -16.68 4.88
N ALA A 143 -1.78 -15.42 4.74
CA ALA A 143 -2.35 -14.48 3.79
C ALA A 143 -1.36 -14.24 2.64
N GLU A 144 -1.84 -14.43 1.41
CA GLU A 144 -1.10 -14.17 0.18
C GLU A 144 -1.71 -12.98 -0.55
N LEU A 145 -0.86 -12.10 -1.08
CA LEU A 145 -1.30 -11.02 -1.95
C LEU A 145 -1.73 -11.60 -3.30
N GLU A 146 -2.99 -11.39 -3.68
CA GLU A 146 -3.51 -11.79 -4.98
C GLU A 146 -3.45 -10.63 -5.97
N GLU A 147 -4.02 -9.47 -5.61
CA GLU A 147 -4.14 -8.32 -6.50
C GLU A 147 -4.01 -6.99 -5.77
N VAL A 148 -3.53 -5.98 -6.51
CA VAL A 148 -3.56 -4.56 -6.12
C VAL A 148 -4.12 -3.77 -7.30
N HIS A 149 -5.11 -2.91 -7.05
CA HIS A 149 -5.69 -2.05 -8.08
C HIS A 149 -5.69 -0.58 -7.65
N PHE A 150 -5.46 0.30 -8.62
CA PHE A 150 -5.67 1.74 -8.53
C PHE A 150 -6.95 2.09 -9.30
N ILE A 151 -7.94 2.65 -8.62
CA ILE A 151 -9.32 2.73 -9.09
C ILE A 151 -9.61 4.13 -9.65
N THR A 152 -10.02 4.22 -10.91
CA THR A 152 -10.28 5.53 -11.56
C THR A 152 -11.75 5.95 -11.54
N HIS A 153 -12.63 5.14 -10.96
CA HIS A 153 -14.09 5.34 -11.00
C HIS A 153 -14.57 6.63 -10.33
N LEU A 154 -13.77 7.25 -9.47
CA LEU A 154 -14.09 8.51 -8.81
C LEU A 154 -13.44 9.75 -9.46
N ALA A 155 -12.91 9.60 -10.68
CA ALA A 155 -12.39 10.70 -11.49
C ALA A 155 -13.35 11.91 -11.50
N GLY A 156 -12.81 13.10 -11.22
CA GLY A 156 -13.57 14.35 -11.15
C GLY A 156 -14.44 14.54 -9.89
N LEU A 157 -14.48 13.57 -8.97
CA LEU A 157 -15.24 13.66 -7.71
C LEU A 157 -14.36 13.84 -6.47
N THR A 158 -13.09 13.45 -6.56
CA THR A 158 -12.08 13.52 -5.51
C THR A 158 -10.70 13.65 -6.13
N ASP A 159 -9.75 14.12 -5.35
CA ASP A 159 -8.33 14.22 -5.69
C ASP A 159 -7.51 12.99 -5.28
N HIS A 160 -8.11 12.02 -4.60
CA HIS A 160 -7.46 10.74 -4.28
C HIS A 160 -7.91 9.63 -5.22
N ILE A 161 -6.97 8.82 -5.68
CA ILE A 161 -7.21 7.57 -6.41
C ILE A 161 -7.42 6.45 -5.39
N PRO A 162 -8.63 5.87 -5.25
CA PRO A 162 -8.84 4.77 -4.33
C PRO A 162 -7.96 3.57 -4.69
N VAL A 163 -7.44 2.90 -3.66
CA VAL A 163 -6.64 1.69 -3.79
C VAL A 163 -7.45 0.50 -3.27
N SER A 164 -7.31 -0.66 -3.89
CA SER A 164 -7.84 -1.92 -3.35
C SER A 164 -6.77 -3.00 -3.34
N VAL A 165 -6.82 -3.86 -2.32
CA VAL A 165 -5.96 -5.04 -2.19
C VAL A 165 -6.83 -6.27 -1.99
N THR A 166 -6.53 -7.34 -2.74
CA THR A 166 -7.13 -8.66 -2.56
C THR A 166 -6.13 -9.57 -1.87
N LEU A 167 -6.51 -10.13 -0.72
CA LEU A 167 -5.73 -11.12 0.02
C LEU A 167 -6.43 -12.48 -0.04
N GLY A 168 -5.71 -13.49 -0.54
CA GLY A 168 -6.12 -14.88 -0.44
C GLY A 168 -5.68 -15.44 0.90
N VAL A 169 -6.63 -15.91 1.72
CA VAL A 169 -6.31 -16.56 3.00
C VAL A 169 -6.36 -18.06 2.83
N ARG A 170 -5.25 -18.72 3.14
CA ARG A 170 -5.10 -20.17 3.10
C ARG A 170 -4.96 -20.70 4.50
N LYS A 171 -5.50 -21.88 4.71
CA LYS A 171 -5.23 -22.69 5.89
C LYS A 171 -4.15 -23.68 5.48
N ASP A 172 -2.97 -23.61 6.08
CA ASP A 172 -1.96 -24.64 5.86
C ASP A 172 -2.58 -25.96 6.32
N SER A 173 -2.83 -26.86 5.38
CA SER A 173 -3.25 -28.21 5.70
C SER A 173 -2.12 -28.84 6.50
N GLU A 174 -2.43 -29.41 7.67
CA GLU A 174 -1.52 -30.35 8.31
C GLU A 174 -1.13 -31.36 7.22
N ASP A 175 0.15 -31.43 6.88
CA ASP A 175 0.67 -32.57 6.15
C ASP A 175 0.27 -33.78 6.98
N THR A 176 -0.78 -34.47 6.54
CA THR A 176 -1.05 -35.82 7.02
C THR A 176 0.14 -36.65 6.58
N GLU A 177 1.16 -36.71 7.45
CA GLU A 177 2.08 -37.84 7.57
C GLU A 177 1.23 -39.06 7.93
N ASN A 178 0.53 -39.57 6.94
CA ASN A 178 -0.07 -40.87 6.95
C ASN A 178 -0.13 -41.36 5.50
N LYS A 179 1.00 -41.93 5.06
CA LYS A 179 1.03 -43.14 4.24
C LYS A 179 2.43 -43.75 4.14
N ASN A 180 2.54 -44.94 4.73
CA ASN A 180 3.28 -46.12 4.25
C ASN A 180 4.70 -46.39 4.78
N HIS A 181 4.81 -47.07 5.94
CA HIS A 181 5.22 -48.50 6.03
C HIS A 181 5.35 -48.91 7.51
N GLU A 182 4.26 -49.35 8.13
CA GLU A 182 4.09 -50.78 8.41
C GLU A 182 4.64 -51.67 7.28
N ARG A 183 5.87 -52.19 7.47
CA ARG A 183 6.37 -53.51 7.02
C ARG A 183 7.86 -53.60 7.34
N ASN A 184 8.17 -54.16 8.52
CA ASN A 184 8.96 -55.38 8.70
C ASN A 184 9.15 -55.67 10.18
#